data_AF-A0ABD5RHL0-F1
#
_entry.id   AF-A0ABD5RHL0-F1
#
_cell.length_a   1.000
_cell.length_b   1.000
_cell.length_c   1.000
_cell.angle_alpha   90.00
_cell.angle_beta   90.00
_cell.angle_gamma   90.00
#
_symmetry.space_group_name_H-M   'P 1'
#
loop_
_entity.id
_entity.type
_entity.pdbx_description
1 polymer ?
#
loop_
_entity_poly.entity_id
_entity_poly.type
_entity_poly.pdbx_seq_one_letter_code
_entity_poly.pdbx_strand_id
1 'polypeptide(L)'
;MQADVNLTGVASLVGTLDALDARWTTEVTYVVGTNVEYAVHVEFGTSQMAAQPYLRPAAERTNRQLDQIAAQADSVEEFVRLAALEVEAISKDVVPVDTGNLQSSITAQRIS
;
A
#
# COMPACT_ATOMS: atom_id res chain seq x y z
N MET A 1 -52.87 -12.69 -18.21
CA MET A 1 -51.66 -13.41 -17.74
C MET A 1 -50.64 -12.34 -17.37
N GLN A 2 -50.68 -11.84 -16.14
CA GLN A 2 -49.68 -10.90 -15.65
C GLN A 2 -48.43 -11.72 -15.34
N ALA A 3 -47.33 -11.44 -16.04
CA ALA A 3 -46.05 -12.04 -15.74
C ALA A 3 -45.56 -11.44 -14.43
N ASP A 4 -45.80 -12.17 -13.36
CA ASP A 4 -45.17 -11.95 -12.07
C ASP A 4 -43.68 -12.26 -12.25
N VAL A 5 -42.91 -11.24 -12.67
CA VAL A 5 -41.44 -11.28 -12.71
C VAL A 5 -40.99 -11.26 -11.25
N ASN A 6 -41.13 -12.42 -10.63
CA ASN A 6 -40.88 -12.70 -9.24
C ASN A 6 -39.45 -12.29 -8.88
N LEU A 7 -39.31 -11.71 -7.68
CA LEU A 7 -38.06 -11.32 -7.01
C LEU A 7 -36.88 -12.31 -7.16
N THR A 8 -37.15 -13.57 -7.47
CA THR A 8 -36.19 -14.65 -7.74
C THR A 8 -35.15 -14.31 -8.82
N GLY A 9 -35.54 -13.61 -9.88
CA GLY A 9 -34.60 -13.22 -10.96
C GLY A 9 -33.61 -12.15 -10.51
N VAL A 10 -34.11 -11.14 -9.77
CA VAL A 10 -33.29 -10.06 -9.20
C VAL A 10 -32.40 -10.60 -8.09
N ALA A 11 -32.88 -11.50 -7.24
CA ALA A 11 -32.09 -12.14 -6.19
C ALA A 11 -30.92 -12.96 -6.78
N SER A 12 -31.14 -13.65 -7.90
CA SER A 12 -30.06 -14.38 -8.59
C SER A 12 -29.03 -13.41 -9.20
N LEU A 13 -29.48 -12.28 -9.76
CA LEU A 13 -28.60 -11.23 -10.27
C LEU A 13 -27.78 -10.58 -9.15
N VAL A 14 -28.39 -10.30 -8.00
CA VAL A 14 -27.67 -9.79 -6.81
C VAL A 14 -26.63 -10.80 -6.34
N GLY A 15 -26.99 -12.09 -6.22
CA GLY A 15 -26.01 -13.12 -5.87
C GLY A 15 -24.90 -13.31 -6.92
N THR A 16 -25.19 -13.05 -8.20
CA THR A 16 -24.19 -13.09 -9.27
C THR A 16 -23.27 -11.86 -9.23
N LEU A 17 -23.79 -10.70 -8.85
CA LEU A 17 -23.02 -9.48 -8.61
C LEU A 17 -22.13 -9.62 -7.37
N ASP A 18 -22.63 -10.20 -6.28
CA ASP A 18 -21.84 -10.51 -5.09
C ASP A 18 -20.72 -11.51 -5.41
N ALA A 19 -21.01 -12.53 -6.22
CA ALA A 19 -19.99 -13.46 -6.73
C ALA A 19 -19.00 -12.80 -7.71
N LEU A 20 -19.43 -11.74 -8.40
CA LEU A 20 -18.58 -10.90 -9.24
C LEU A 20 -17.63 -10.08 -8.37
N ASP A 21 -18.14 -9.44 -7.33
CA ASP A 21 -17.35 -8.62 -6.41
C ASP A 21 -16.27 -9.48 -5.74
N ALA A 22 -16.67 -10.66 -5.23
CA ALA A 22 -15.79 -11.63 -4.58
C ALA A 22 -14.62 -12.13 -5.45
N ARG A 23 -14.74 -12.13 -6.79
CA ARG A 23 -13.63 -12.53 -7.69
C ARG A 23 -12.69 -11.38 -8.05
N TRP A 24 -13.07 -10.13 -7.82
CA TRP A 24 -12.24 -8.95 -8.13
C TRP A 24 -11.60 -8.33 -6.88
N THR A 25 -12.08 -8.66 -5.67
CA THR A 25 -11.40 -8.31 -4.41
C THR A 25 -10.29 -9.32 -4.08
N THR A 26 -9.13 -9.19 -4.71
CA THR A 26 -7.91 -9.76 -4.13
C THR A 26 -7.34 -8.73 -3.16
N GLU A 27 -7.35 -9.05 -1.86
CA GLU A 27 -6.76 -8.21 -0.83
C GLU A 27 -5.23 -8.33 -0.91
N VAL A 28 -4.60 -7.47 -1.71
CA VAL A 28 -3.14 -7.37 -1.79
C VAL A 28 -2.68 -6.31 -0.81
N THR A 29 -2.02 -6.74 0.27
CA THR A 29 -1.49 -5.82 1.28
C THR A 29 0.02 -5.87 1.32
N TYR A 30 0.64 -4.72 1.17
CA TYR A 30 2.07 -4.52 1.42
C TYR A 30 2.27 -3.61 2.63
N VAL A 31 3.23 -3.97 3.49
CA VAL A 31 3.69 -3.11 4.58
C VAL A 31 5.12 -2.69 4.30
N VAL A 32 5.38 -1.39 4.38
CA VAL A 32 6.71 -0.81 4.24
C VAL A 32 7.14 -0.28 5.59
N GLY A 33 8.30 -0.71 6.05
CA GLY A 33 8.82 -0.31 7.34
C GLY A 33 10.12 -0.99 7.67
N THR A 34 10.48 -0.94 8.94
CA THR A 34 11.70 -1.55 9.46
C THR A 34 11.46 -2.18 10.82
N ASN A 35 12.22 -3.22 11.14
CA ASN A 35 12.23 -3.87 12.45
C ASN A 35 13.19 -3.21 13.44
N VAL A 36 13.81 -2.09 13.07
CA VAL A 36 14.76 -1.36 13.91
C VAL A 36 14.02 -0.54 14.95
N GLU A 37 14.22 -0.81 16.24
CA GLU A 37 13.47 -0.14 17.31
C GLU A 37 13.68 1.37 17.38
N TYR A 38 14.90 1.86 17.14
CA TYR A 38 15.17 3.30 17.20
C TYR A 38 14.55 4.08 16.03
N ALA A 39 14.05 3.40 15.00
CA ALA A 39 13.47 4.01 13.80
C ALA A 39 12.27 4.92 14.10
N VAL A 40 11.43 4.55 15.07
CA VAL A 40 10.28 5.36 15.50
C VAL A 40 10.72 6.73 16.05
N HIS A 41 11.86 6.76 16.75
CA HIS A 41 12.42 7.98 17.31
C HIS A 41 13.01 8.89 16.21
N VAL A 42 13.47 8.29 15.10
CA VAL A 42 13.92 9.04 13.91
C VAL A 42 12.72 9.66 13.21
N GLU A 43 11.65 8.90 12.97
CA GLU A 43 10.46 9.38 12.24
C GLU A 43 9.74 10.52 12.99
N PHE A 44 9.60 10.41 14.31
CA PHE A 44 8.79 11.33 15.11
C PHE A 44 9.58 12.28 16.02
N GLY A 45 10.89 12.07 16.17
CA GLY A 45 11.73 12.84 17.07
C GLY A 45 11.59 12.42 18.54
N THR A 46 12.37 13.09 19.39
CA THR A 46 12.39 12.89 20.85
C THR A 46 12.51 14.24 21.56
N SER A 47 12.50 14.26 22.89
CA SER A 47 12.79 15.48 23.67
C SER A 47 14.21 16.03 23.44
N GLN A 48 15.13 15.18 22.97
CA GLN A 48 16.55 15.52 22.81
C GLN A 48 16.94 15.77 21.34
N MET A 49 16.13 15.32 20.38
CA MET A 49 16.43 15.41 18.95
C MET A 49 15.16 15.67 18.15
N ALA A 50 15.24 16.59 17.18
CA ALA A 50 14.13 16.85 16.24
C ALA A 50 13.85 15.64 15.35
N ALA A 51 12.61 15.54 14.86
CA ALA A 51 12.17 14.51 13.93
C ALA A 51 12.92 14.61 12.59
N GLN A 52 13.29 13.46 12.04
CA GLN A 52 13.87 13.30 10.71
C GLN A 52 13.03 12.28 9.94
N PRO A 53 11.78 12.64 9.56
CA PRO A 53 10.84 11.71 8.96
C PRO A 53 11.31 11.23 7.59
N TYR A 54 11.10 9.95 7.32
CA TYR A 54 11.50 9.29 6.09
C TYR A 54 10.40 8.40 5.50
N LEU A 55 9.52 7.81 6.32
CA LEU A 55 8.39 7.01 5.84
C LEU A 55 7.22 7.88 5.37
N ARG A 56 6.78 8.85 6.17
CA ARG A 56 5.71 9.77 5.80
C ARG A 56 6.00 10.54 4.51
N PRO A 57 7.16 11.20 4.35
CA PRO A 57 7.45 11.90 3.10
C PRO A 57 7.59 10.95 1.91
N ALA A 58 8.01 9.70 2.11
CA ALA A 58 8.03 8.70 1.05
C ALA A 58 6.62 8.37 0.56
N ALA A 59 5.70 8.06 1.48
CA ALA A 59 4.30 7.81 1.15
C ALA A 59 3.65 9.01 0.44
N GLU A 60 3.88 10.23 0.91
CA GLU A 60 3.37 11.45 0.28
C GLU A 60 3.94 11.69 -1.13
N ARG A 61 5.22 11.38 -1.36
CA ARG A 61 5.84 11.47 -2.68
C ARG A 61 5.27 10.41 -3.63
N THR A 62 5.19 9.16 -3.20
CA THR A 62 4.58 8.08 -3.98
C THR A 62 3.12 8.39 -4.31
N ASN A 63 2.35 8.94 -3.36
CA ASN A 63 0.96 9.34 -3.58
C ASN A 63 0.80 10.34 -4.74
N ARG A 64 1.77 11.23 -4.96
CA ARG A 64 1.77 12.16 -6.09
C ARG A 64 2.14 11.51 -7.43
N GLN A 65 2.71 10.31 -7.39
CA GLN A 65 3.18 9.55 -8.56
C GLN A 65 2.30 8.34 -8.87
N LEU A 66 1.20 8.11 -8.14
CA LEU A 66 0.36 6.92 -8.32
C LEU A 66 -0.14 6.76 -9.76
N ASP A 67 -0.50 7.85 -10.44
CA ASP A 67 -0.92 7.78 -11.85
C ASP A 67 0.18 7.24 -12.76
N GLN A 68 1.44 7.62 -12.51
CA GLN A 68 2.60 7.14 -13.28
C GLN A 68 2.92 5.67 -12.96
N ILE A 69 2.75 5.27 -11.71
CA ILE A 69 2.95 3.89 -11.26
C ILE A 69 1.85 2.99 -11.82
N ALA A 70 0.60 3.45 -11.83
CA ALA A 70 -0.53 2.75 -12.43
C ALA A 70 -0.37 2.55 -13.93
N ALA A 71 0.22 3.53 -14.63
CA ALA A 71 0.51 3.40 -16.06
C ALA A 71 1.59 2.35 -16.39
N GLN A 72 2.40 1.93 -15.40
CA GLN A 72 3.47 0.95 -15.55
C GLN A 72 3.08 -0.47 -15.10
N ALA A 73 1.91 -0.63 -14.47
CA ALA A 73 1.48 -1.90 -13.91
C ALA A 73 0.48 -2.60 -14.84
N ASP A 74 0.68 -3.89 -15.09
CA ASP A 74 -0.23 -4.72 -15.89
C ASP A 74 -1.40 -5.26 -15.05
N SER A 75 -1.34 -5.14 -13.71
CA SER A 75 -2.37 -5.61 -12.77
C SER A 75 -2.45 -4.79 -11.49
N VAL A 76 -3.56 -4.91 -10.75
CA VAL A 76 -3.72 -4.28 -9.43
C VAL A 76 -2.66 -4.76 -8.44
N GLU A 77 -2.32 -6.05 -8.45
CA GLU A 77 -1.27 -6.60 -7.59
C GLU A 77 0.09 -6.00 -7.92
N GLU A 78 0.42 -5.89 -9.21
CA GLU A 78 1.65 -5.26 -9.65
C GLU A 78 1.69 -3.77 -9.31
N PHE A 79 0.57 -3.07 -9.45
CA PHE A 79 0.46 -1.66 -9.05
C PHE A 79 0.76 -1.47 -7.56
N VAL A 80 0.13 -2.25 -6.68
CA VAL A 80 0.36 -2.17 -5.22
C VAL A 80 1.81 -2.53 -4.89
N ARG A 81 2.38 -3.55 -5.54
CA ARG A 81 3.78 -3.93 -5.39
C ARG A 81 4.72 -2.78 -5.80
N LEU A 82 4.52 -2.18 -6.98
CA LEU A 82 5.34 -1.08 -7.47
C LEU A 82 5.23 0.15 -6.55
N ALA A 83 4.02 0.48 -6.08
CA ALA A 83 3.82 1.55 -5.12
C ALA A 83 4.59 1.28 -3.81
N ALA A 84 4.52 0.05 -3.28
CA ALA A 84 5.25 -0.31 -2.06
C ALA A 84 6.78 -0.25 -2.25
N LEU A 85 7.28 -0.70 -3.41
CA LEU A 85 8.71 -0.60 -3.76
C LEU A 85 9.16 0.84 -3.94
N GLU A 86 8.32 1.72 -4.50
CA GLU A 86 8.63 3.14 -4.61
C GLU A 86 8.70 3.81 -3.23
N VAL A 87 7.76 3.49 -2.33
CA VAL A 87 7.83 3.98 -0.93
C VAL A 87 9.12 3.50 -0.27
N GLU A 88 9.50 2.23 -0.44
CA GLU A 88 10.78 1.70 0.08
C GLU A 88 11.97 2.48 -0.49
N ALA A 89 12.03 2.66 -1.81
CA ALA A 89 13.12 3.33 -2.49
C ALA A 89 13.28 4.78 -2.03
N ILE A 90 12.17 5.54 -1.98
CA ILE A 90 12.19 6.92 -1.51
C ILE A 90 12.54 6.99 -0.02
N SER A 91 12.02 6.08 0.80
CA SER A 91 12.36 6.01 2.22
C SER A 91 13.86 5.81 2.41
N LYS A 92 14.48 4.93 1.61
CA LYS A 92 15.92 4.70 1.62
C LYS A 92 16.74 5.89 1.12
N ASP A 93 16.19 6.68 0.19
CA ASP A 93 16.85 7.88 -0.32
C ASP A 93 16.91 9.01 0.71
N VAL A 94 15.81 9.22 1.45
CA VAL A 94 15.68 10.37 2.35
C VAL A 94 16.07 10.10 3.80
N VAL A 95 16.14 8.83 4.21
CA VAL A 95 16.48 8.47 5.59
C VAL A 95 17.90 8.92 5.94
N PRO A 96 18.12 9.52 7.12
CA PRO A 96 19.45 9.91 7.56
C PRO A 96 20.38 8.69 7.69
N VAL A 97 21.56 8.78 7.08
CA VAL A 97 22.54 7.69 7.06
C VAL A 97 23.62 7.96 8.10
N ASP A 98 23.50 7.30 9.25
CA ASP A 98 24.53 7.33 10.30
C ASP A 98 25.49 6.13 10.15
N THR A 99 24.97 4.91 10.33
CA THR A 99 25.69 3.65 10.10
C THR A 99 25.15 2.83 8.92
N GLY A 100 24.13 3.34 8.22
CA GLY A 100 23.41 2.63 7.15
C GLY A 100 22.49 1.50 7.61
N ASN A 101 22.54 1.09 8.88
CA ASN A 101 21.70 0.01 9.43
C ASN A 101 20.21 0.27 9.19
N LEU A 102 19.70 1.43 9.62
CA LEU A 102 18.31 1.84 9.41
C LEU A 102 17.92 1.90 7.93
N GLN A 103 18.79 2.44 7.07
CA GLN A 103 18.52 2.53 5.64
C GLN A 103 18.37 1.14 5.02
N SER A 104 19.29 0.22 5.34
CA SER A 104 19.29 -1.14 4.81
C SER A 104 18.12 -2.00 5.31
N SER A 105 17.57 -1.68 6.48
CA SER A 105 16.51 -2.44 7.12
C SER A 105 15.09 -2.02 6.72
N ILE A 106 14.94 -0.99 5.88
CA ILE A 106 13.63 -0.61 5.33
C ILE A 106 13.27 -1.57 4.20
N THR A 107 12.11 -2.22 4.29
CA THR A 107 11.66 -3.18 3.27
C THR A 107 10.15 -3.11 3.06
N ALA A 108 9.70 -3.32 1.83
CA ALA A 108 8.33 -3.61 1.46
C ALA A 108 8.06 -5.12 1.53
N GLN A 109 7.09 -5.53 2.33
CA GLN A 109 6.73 -6.94 2.53
C GLN A 109 5.25 -7.16 2.21
N ARG A 110 4.97 -8.16 1.37
CA ARG A 110 3.61 -8.63 1.09
C ARG A 110 3.10 -9.44 2.28
N ILE A 111 1.90 -9.14 2.77
CA ILE A 111 1.27 -9.82 3.90
C ILE A 111 0.08 -10.70 3.46
N SER A 112 -0.70 -10.25 2.47
CA SER A 112 -1.86 -10.98 1.93
C SER A 112 -1.83 -11.02 0.41
#